data_AF-A0AA97DVD5-F1
#
_entry.id   AF-A0AA97DVD5-F1
#
_cell.length_a   1.000
_cell.length_b   1.000
_cell.length_c   1.000
_cell.angle_alpha   90.00
_cell.angle_beta   90.00
_cell.angle_gamma   90.00
#
_symmetry.space_group_name_H-M   'P 1'
#
loop_
_entity.id
_entity.type
_entity.pdbx_description
1 polymer ?
#
loop_
_entity_poly.entity_id
_entity_poly.type
_entity_poly.pdbx_seq_one_letter_code
_entity_poly.pdbx_strand_id
1 'polypeptide(L)' 'MFKNSYQGKKVLVTGHTGFKGTWLTAWLLKLGAKVCGISDQIPTKPSMFEETRSRNKN' A
#
# COMPACT_ATOMS: atom_id res chain seq x y z
N MET A 1 1.09 9.67 -17.56
CA MET A 1 0.77 8.29 -17.97
C MET A 1 -0.35 7.64 -17.14
N PHE A 2 -0.43 7.78 -15.81
CA PHE A 2 -1.46 7.08 -15.00
C PHE A 2 -2.53 7.98 -14.36
N LYS A 3 -2.67 9.22 -14.84
CA LYS A 3 -3.62 10.17 -14.26
C LYS A 3 -5.04 9.60 -14.41
N ASN A 4 -5.74 9.45 -13.29
CA ASN A 4 -7.11 8.93 -13.17
C ASN A 4 -7.33 7.44 -13.49
N SER A 5 -6.31 6.66 -13.88
CA SER A 5 -6.49 5.23 -14.20
C SER A 5 -6.96 4.39 -13.00
N TYR A 6 -6.57 4.81 -11.79
CA TYR A 6 -6.86 4.10 -10.54
C TYR A 6 -7.82 4.86 -9.61
N GLN A 7 -8.26 6.07 -10.00
CA GLN A 7 -9.12 6.90 -9.16
C GLN A 7 -10.45 6.19 -8.87
N GLY A 8 -10.76 6.00 -7.59
CA GLY A 8 -11.98 5.34 -7.12
C GLY A 8 -12.04 3.83 -7.36
N LYS A 9 -11.04 3.22 -8.02
CA LYS A 9 -10.99 1.78 -8.25
C LYS A 9 -10.71 1.03 -6.95
N LYS A 10 -11.38 -0.09 -6.75
CA LYS A 10 -11.09 -1.03 -5.66
C LYS A 10 -9.95 -1.95 -6.12
N VAL A 11 -8.85 -1.98 -5.39
CA VAL A 11 -7.65 -2.76 -5.75
C VAL A 11 -7.26 -3.65 -4.58
N LEU A 12 -7.14 -4.96 -4.82
CA LEU A 12 -6.61 -5.93 -3.86
C LEU A 12 -5.11 -6.10 -4.08
N VAL A 13 -4.30 -5.93 -3.04
CA VAL A 13 -2.85 -6.13 -3.07
C VAL A 13 -2.47 -7.28 -2.13
N THR A 14 -1.97 -8.37 -2.70
CA THR A 14 -1.39 -9.50 -1.96
C THR A 14 0.08 -9.23 -1.63
N GLY A 15 0.52 -9.52 -0.41
CA GLY A 15 1.89 -9.23 0.05
C GLY A 15 2.12 -7.74 0.40
N HIS A 16 1.06 -7.00 0.75
CA HIS A 16 1.11 -5.55 0.99
C HIS A 16 2.06 -5.12 2.14
N THR A 17 2.36 -6.02 3.07
CA THR A 17 3.27 -5.80 4.23
C THR A 17 4.76 -5.88 3.88
N GLY A 18 5.12 -6.43 2.71
CA GLY A 18 6.52 -6.51 2.26
C GLY A 18 7.03 -5.20 1.68
N PHE A 19 8.33 -5.14 1.36
CA PHE A 19 8.99 -3.97 0.77
C PHE A 19 8.26 -3.46 -0.49
N LYS A 20 8.11 -4.32 -1.51
CA LYS A 20 7.46 -3.96 -2.78
C LYS A 20 5.97 -3.67 -2.62
N GLY A 21 5.28 -4.46 -1.79
CA GLY A 21 3.85 -4.29 -1.51
C GLY A 21 3.54 -2.96 -0.83
N THR A 22 4.42 -2.51 0.07
CA THR A 22 4.30 -1.22 0.75
C THR A 22 4.41 -0.06 -0.25
N TRP A 23 5.43 -0.07 -1.12
CA TRP A 23 5.60 0.97 -2.15
C TRP A 23 4.45 0.98 -3.16
N LEU A 24 4.02 -0.19 -3.62
CA LEU A 24 2.89 -0.31 -4.55
C LEU A 24 1.61 0.25 -3.91
N THR A 25 1.35 -0.10 -2.66
CA THR A 25 0.20 0.40 -1.90
C THR A 25 0.24 1.93 -1.77
N ALA A 26 1.40 2.48 -1.37
CA ALA A 26 1.58 3.93 -1.24
C ALA A 26 1.36 4.67 -2.58
N TRP A 27 1.84 4.10 -3.69
CA TRP A 27 1.66 4.67 -5.02
C TRP A 27 0.18 4.62 -5.47
N LEU A 28 -0.51 3.49 -5.29
CA LEU A 28 -1.94 3.35 -5.62
C LEU A 28 -2.83 4.30 -4.81
N LEU A 29 -2.53 4.46 -3.51
CA LEU A 29 -3.23 5.43 -2.66
C LEU A 29 -3.04 6.86 -3.16
N LYS A 30 -1.82 7.25 -3.55
CA LYS A 30 -1.54 8.57 -4.17
C LYS A 30 -2.28 8.78 -5.49
N LEU A 31 -2.61 7.70 -6.21
CA LEU A 31 -3.41 7.75 -7.45
C LEU A 31 -4.93 7.73 -7.20
N GLY A 32 -5.37 7.73 -5.94
CA GLY A 32 -6.79 7.79 -5.56
C GLY A 32 -7.51 6.43 -5.55
N ALA A 33 -6.77 5.33 -5.54
CA ALA A 33 -7.35 3.99 -5.43
C ALA A 33 -7.86 3.70 -4.02
N LYS A 34 -8.87 2.83 -3.92
CA LYS A 34 -9.34 2.22 -2.68
C LYS A 34 -8.65 0.87 -2.52
N VAL A 35 -7.54 0.83 -1.79
CA VAL A 35 -6.69 -0.37 -1.67
C VAL A 35 -7.11 -1.22 -0.47
N CYS A 36 -7.25 -2.53 -0.70
CA CYS A 36 -7.35 -3.55 0.35
C CYS A 36 -6.09 -4.43 0.29
N GLY A 37 -5.45 -4.66 1.43
CA GLY A 37 -4.22 -5.43 1.52
C GLY A 37 -4.43 -6.78 2.22
N ILE A 38 -3.85 -7.85 1.68
CA ILE A 38 -3.74 -9.15 2.34
C ILE A 38 -2.29 -9.62 2.31
N SER A 39 -1.82 -10.27 3.37
CA SER A 39 -0.48 -10.88 3.45
C SER A 39 -0.54 -12.08 4.38
N ASP A 40 0.29 -13.09 4.10
CA ASP A 40 0.39 -14.30 4.92
C ASP A 40 1.06 -14.01 6.27
N GLN A 41 2.26 -13.42 6.26
CA GLN A 41 2.99 -13.02 7.48
C GLN A 41 3.65 -11.65 7.33
N ILE A 42 4.07 -11.09 8.48
CA ILE A 42 4.91 -9.90 8.53
C ILE A 42 6.38 -10.35 8.33
N PRO A 43 7.06 -9.93 7.25
CA PRO A 43 8.39 -10.45 6.92
C PRO A 43 9.51 -9.89 7.81
N THR A 44 9.34 -8.72 8.43
CA THR A 44 10.34 -8.06 9.29
C THR A 44 9.67 -7.32 10.46
N LYS A 45 10.37 -7.14 11.58
CA LYS A 45 9.91 -6.31 12.72
C LYS A 45 10.90 -5.15 12.99
N PRO A 46 10.47 -3.88 12.87
CA PRO A 46 9.18 -3.45 12.33
C PRO A 46 9.04 -3.78 10.83
N SER A 47 7.81 -3.88 10.36
CA SER A 47 7.57 -3.98 8.92
C SER A 47 7.70 -2.60 8.27
N MET A 48 8.13 -2.55 7.01
CA MET A 48 8.18 -1.27 6.28
C MET A 48 6.80 -0.59 6.20
N PHE A 49 5.74 -1.40 6.18
CA PHE A 49 4.36 -0.92 6.20
C PHE A 49 4.01 -0.17 7.50
N GLU A 50 4.45 -0.67 8.66
CA GLU A 50 4.24 0.00 9.95
C GLU A 50 4.96 1.35 10.01
N GLU A 51 6.22 1.39 9.56
CA GLU A 51 7.03 2.61 9.47
C GLU A 51 6.37 3.69 8.60
N THR A 52 5.92 3.33 7.40
CA THR A 52 5.29 4.31 6.48
C THR A 52 3.89 4.76 6.92
N ARG A 53 3.14 3.92 7.64
CA ARG A 53 1.82 4.28 8.15
C ARG A 53 1.91 5.24 9.34
N SER A 54 2.91 5.06 10.21
CA SER A 54 3.15 5.97 11.35
C SER A 54 3.43 7.41 10.88
N ARG A 55 4.05 7.56 9.71
CA ARG A 55 4.47 8.85 9.15
C ARG A 55 3.35 9.65 8.47
N ASN A 56 2.21 9.02 8.17
CA ASN A 56 1.03 9.65 7.54
C ASN A 56 -0.05 10.08 8.56
N LYS A 57 0.24 10.08 9.86
CA LYS A 57 -0.68 10.52 10.92
C LYS A 57 -0.45 11.97 11.41
N ASN A 58 0.44 12.73 10.77
CA ASN A 58 0.63 14.16 11.03
C ASN A 58 -0.10 15.02 10.01
#